data_AF-A0A013XT87-F1
#
_entry.id   AF-A0A013XT87-F1
#
_cell.length_a   1.000
_cell.length_b   1.000
_cell.length_c   1.000
_cell.angle_alpha   90.00
_cell.angle_beta   90.00
_cell.angle_gamma   90.00
#
_symmetry.space_group_name_H-M   'P 1'
#
loop_
_entity.id
_entity.type
_entity.pdbx_description
1 polymer ?
#
loop_
_entity_poly.entity_id
_entity_poly.type
_entity_poly.pdbx_seq_one_letter_code
_entity_poly.pdbx_strand_id
1 'polypeptide(L)'
;MATGFTAAEPSVHRVRNISARGACIDGAGHLKVGQTLLLDIGRLEEIAATTVWVRDELAGLRFAKDIDPLEAKTRGQASPPRGKFSQG
;
A
#
# COMPACT_ATOMS: atom_id res chain seq x y z
N MET A 1 4.68 -1.83 -25.29
CA MET A 1 4.94 -0.74 -24.33
C MET A 1 3.63 -0.45 -23.62
N ALA A 2 3.36 -1.09 -22.49
CA ALA A 2 2.15 -0.86 -21.71
C ALA A 2 2.57 -0.69 -20.25
N THR A 3 3.00 0.51 -19.88
CA THR A 3 3.27 0.87 -18.49
C THR A 3 2.08 1.68 -17.98
N GLY A 4 0.90 1.06 -18.03
CA GLY A 4 -0.25 1.56 -17.29
C GLY A 4 -0.24 0.89 -15.92
N PHE A 5 -0.26 1.68 -14.85
CA PHE A 5 -0.72 1.17 -13.57
C PHE A 5 -2.17 0.73 -13.82
N THR A 6 -2.45 -0.58 -13.85
CA THR A 6 -3.85 -1.01 -13.80
C THR A 6 -4.37 -0.52 -12.46
N ALA A 7 -5.31 0.42 -12.48
CA ALA A 7 -5.96 0.90 -11.28
C ALA A 7 -6.81 -0.27 -10.76
N ALA A 8 -6.16 -1.19 -10.04
CA ALA A 8 -6.85 -2.20 -9.27
C ALA A 8 -7.79 -1.49 -8.31
N GLU A 9 -8.93 -2.11 -8.06
CA GLU A 9 -9.86 -1.55 -7.10
C GLU A 9 -9.16 -1.39 -5.75
N PRO A 10 -9.33 -0.23 -5.12
CA PRO A 10 -8.75 0.09 -3.82
C PRO A 10 -9.26 -0.93 -2.80
N SER A 11 -8.33 -1.70 -2.24
CA SER A 11 -8.64 -2.76 -1.28
C SER A 11 -8.11 -2.39 0.11
N VAL A 12 -8.90 -2.71 1.13
CA VAL A 12 -8.52 -2.49 2.53
C VAL A 12 -7.91 -3.77 3.09
N HIS A 13 -6.68 -3.66 3.58
CA HIS A 13 -5.92 -4.78 4.15
C HIS A 13 -5.58 -4.54 5.61
N ARG A 14 -5.55 -5.60 6.41
CA ARG A 14 -5.09 -5.53 7.80
C ARG A 14 -3.56 -5.49 7.84
N VAL A 15 -3.02 -4.46 8.47
CA VAL A 15 -1.59 -4.35 8.76
C VAL A 15 -1.25 -5.26 9.95
N ARG A 16 -0.33 -6.21 9.75
CA ARG A 16 0.16 -7.11 10.81
C ARG A 16 1.38 -6.54 11.51
N ASN A 17 2.27 -5.91 10.76
CA ASN A 17 3.47 -5.27 11.29
C ASN A 17 3.81 -4.03 10.47
N ILE A 18 4.33 -3.00 11.12
CA ILE A 18 4.78 -1.78 10.46
C ILE A 18 6.02 -1.20 11.13
N SER A 19 6.93 -0.71 10.30
CA SER A 19 8.18 -0.06 10.66
C SER A 19 8.39 1.16 9.75
N ALA A 20 9.43 1.95 10.03
CA ALA A 20 9.74 3.12 9.19
C ALA A 20 9.99 2.76 7.71
N ARG A 21 10.49 1.54 7.43
CA ARG A 21 10.92 1.14 6.07
C ARG A 21 9.93 0.23 5.34
N GLY A 22 8.96 -0.34 6.03
CA GLY A 22 8.04 -1.28 5.42
C GLY A 22 6.93 -1.77 6.34
N ALA A 23 5.99 -2.49 5.74
CA ALA A 23 4.84 -3.09 6.40
C ALA A 23 4.59 -4.52 5.93
N CYS A 24 3.94 -5.30 6.78
CA CYS A 24 3.40 -6.61 6.44
C CYS A 24 1.88 -6.53 6.50
N ILE A 25 1.21 -6.94 5.43
CA ILE A 25 -0.25 -6.90 5.30
C ILE A 25 -0.82 -8.30 5.03
N ASP A 26 -2.08 -8.48 5.41
CA ASP A 26 -2.88 -9.71 5.28
C ASP A 26 -3.92 -9.59 4.16
N GLY A 27 -4.41 -10.71 3.64
CA GLY A 27 -5.35 -10.75 2.50
C GLY A 27 -4.76 -10.27 1.17
N ALA A 28 -3.43 -10.33 1.05
CA ALA A 28 -2.66 -9.71 -0.03
C ALA A 28 -2.03 -10.73 -1.00
N GLY A 29 -2.52 -11.97 -1.01
CA GLY A 29 -1.99 -13.06 -1.83
C GLY A 29 -2.12 -12.85 -3.35
N HIS A 30 -2.98 -11.92 -3.78
CA HIS A 30 -3.13 -11.54 -5.19
C HIS A 30 -2.06 -10.53 -5.66
N LEU A 31 -1.29 -9.94 -4.75
CA LEU A 31 -0.21 -9.02 -5.10
C LEU A 31 0.95 -9.77 -5.75
N LYS A 32 1.73 -9.05 -6.56
CA LYS A 32 2.93 -9.60 -7.20
C LYS A 32 4.17 -8.93 -6.66
N VAL A 33 5.23 -9.71 -6.44
CA VAL A 33 6.55 -9.17 -6.11
C VAL A 33 7.01 -8.22 -7.22
N GLY A 34 7.55 -7.07 -6.83
CA GLY A 34 7.93 -5.98 -7.74
C GLY A 34 6.79 -5.03 -8.08
N GLN A 35 5.54 -5.32 -7.69
CA GLN A 35 4.42 -4.41 -7.91
C GLN A 35 4.53 -3.19 -7.01
N THR A 36 4.46 -2.00 -7.61
CA THR A 36 4.37 -0.72 -6.90
C THR A 36 2.92 -0.39 -6.62
N LEU A 37 2.65 0.02 -5.39
CA LEU A 37 1.35 0.35 -4.85
C LEU A 37 1.40 1.77 -4.27
N LEU A 38 0.26 2.45 -4.33
CA LEU A 38 0.01 3.65 -3.54
C LEU A 38 -0.91 3.25 -2.39
N LEU A 39 -0.55 3.59 -1.16
CA LEU A 39 -1.31 3.21 0.01
C LEU A 39 -1.53 4.38 0.96
N ASP A 40 -2.70 4.40 1.57
CA ASP A 40 -3.05 5.25 2.69
C ASP A 40 -3.05 4.39 3.97
N ILE A 41 -2.31 4.83 5.00
CA ILE A 41 -2.13 4.09 6.24
C ILE A 41 -2.11 5.02 7.45
N GLY A 42 -3.07 4.82 8.36
CA GLY A 42 -3.23 5.74 9.47
C GLY A 42 -3.44 7.16 8.96
N ARG A 43 -2.61 8.12 9.41
CA ARG A 43 -2.60 9.51 8.92
C ARG A 43 -1.71 9.76 7.70
N LEU A 44 -0.98 8.75 7.25
CA LEU A 44 -0.10 8.87 6.10
C LEU A 44 -0.90 8.56 4.84
N GLU A 45 -0.89 9.49 3.89
CA GLU A 45 -1.56 9.34 2.60
C GLU A 45 -0.54 9.28 1.46
N GLU A 46 -0.91 8.68 0.34
CA GLU A 46 -0.12 8.64 -0.90
C GLU A 46 1.29 8.05 -0.72
N ILE A 47 1.41 7.02 0.12
CA ILE A 47 2.69 6.36 0.37
C ILE A 47 2.97 5.37 -0.75
N ALA A 48 4.02 5.64 -1.53
CA ALA A 48 4.51 4.69 -2.52
C ALA A 48 5.24 3.53 -1.83
N ALA A 49 4.86 2.30 -2.16
CA ALA A 49 5.52 1.10 -1.68
C ALA A 49 5.64 0.04 -2.77
N THR A 50 6.65 -0.83 -2.65
CA THR A 50 6.85 -1.96 -3.54
C THR A 50 6.68 -3.26 -2.77
N THR A 51 5.93 -4.19 -3.35
CA THR A 51 5.81 -5.55 -2.81
C THR A 51 7.14 -6.27 -2.98
N VAL A 52 7.79 -6.66 -1.88
CA VAL A 52 9.11 -7.30 -1.90
C VAL A 52 9.05 -8.82 -1.73
N TRP A 53 7.98 -9.32 -1.12
CA TRP A 53 7.70 -10.76 -1.04
C TRP A 53 6.19 -10.96 -0.88
N VAL A 54 5.71 -12.11 -1.36
CA VAL A 54 4.35 -12.59 -1.13
C VAL A 54 4.45 -14.04 -0.70
N ARG A 55 3.77 -14.40 0.38
CA ARG A 55 3.76 -15.74 0.93
C ARG A 55 2.36 -16.04 1.46
N ASP A 56 1.69 -17.01 0.85
CA ASP A 56 0.29 -17.33 1.15
C ASP A 56 -0.59 -16.07 1.01
N GLU A 57 -1.28 -15.65 2.07
CA GLU A 57 -2.09 -14.42 2.09
C GLU A 57 -1.35 -13.19 2.61
N LEU A 58 -0.05 -13.32 2.88
CA LEU A 58 0.78 -12.25 3.42
C LEU A 58 1.62 -11.61 2.33
N ALA A 59 1.74 -10.28 2.40
CA ALA A 59 2.66 -9.53 1.55
C ALA A 59 3.52 -8.58 2.38
N GLY A 60 4.82 -8.57 2.06
CA GLY A 60 5.76 -7.60 2.56
C GLY A 60 5.87 -6.42 1.62
N LEU A 61 5.64 -5.23 2.15
CA LEU A 61 5.76 -3.96 1.44
C LEU A 61 7.01 -3.21 1.92
N ARG A 62 7.74 -2.65 0.96
CA ARG A 62 8.86 -1.75 1.20
C ARG A 62 8.46 -0.34 0.80
N PHE A 63 8.51 0.60 1.74
CA PHE A 63 8.22 2.00 1.43
C PHE A 63 9.33 2.60 0.59
N ALA A 64 8.95 3.45 -0.38
CA ALA A 64 9.89 4.20 -1.21
C ALA A 64 10.67 5.24 -0.38
N LYS A 65 10.07 5.74 0.70
CA LYS A 65 10.68 6.66 1.68
C LYS A 65 10.40 6.16 3.09
N ASP A 66 11.29 6.48 4.02
CA ASP A 66 11.03 6.21 5.44
C ASP A 66 9.79 6.98 5.90
N ILE A 67 8.93 6.32 6.66
CA ILE A 67 7.72 6.88 7.25
C ILE A 67 7.81 6.90 8.77
N ASP A 68 6.97 7.72 9.41
CA ASP A 68 6.82 7.68 10.86
C ASP A 68 5.84 6.57 11.29
N PRO A 69 6.30 5.55 12.04
CA PRO A 69 5.45 4.42 12.43
C PRO A 69 4.38 4.79 13.48
N LEU A 70 4.49 5.92 14.17
CA LEU A 70 3.45 6.39 15.09
C LEU A 70 2.28 7.00 14.29
N GLU A 71 2.57 7.80 13.26
CA GLU A 71 1.54 8.33 12.35
C GLU A 71 0.80 7.22 11.59
N ALA A 72 1.51 6.16 11.20
CA ALA A 72 0.92 5.01 10.52
C ALA A 72 0.00 4.15 11.42
N LYS A 73 0.27 4.11 12.73
CA LYS A 73 -0.55 3.40 13.73
C LYS A 73 -1.72 4.25 14.21
N THR A 74 -1.61 5.56 14.11
CA THR A 74 -2.68 6.49 14.48
C THR A 74 -3.83 6.32 13.51
N ARG A 75 -5.04 6.04 14.02
CA ARG A 75 -6.23 5.88 13.18
C ARG A 75 -6.48 7.18 12.41
N GLY A 76 -6.10 7.20 11.14
CA GLY A 76 -6.53 8.23 10.22
C GLY A 76 -7.84 7.85 9.58
N GLN A 77 -8.38 8.82 8.86
CA GLN A 77 -9.58 8.68 8.08
C GLN A 77 -9.18 7.83 6.88
N ALA A 78 -9.79 6.65 6.69
CA ALA A 78 -9.61 5.93 5.44
C ALA A 78 -10.19 6.84 4.35
N SER A 79 -9.32 7.54 3.62
CA SER A 79 -9.75 8.36 2.51
C SER A 79 -10.51 7.44 1.54
N PRO A 80 -11.77 7.75 1.19
CA PRO A 80 -12.44 6.99 0.14
C PRO A 80 -11.53 7.04 -1.07
N PRO A 81 -11.41 5.94 -1.80
CA PRO A 81 -10.47 5.87 -2.90
C PRO A 81 -10.68 7.06 -3.81
N ARG A 82 -9.63 7.88 -3.94
CA ARG A 82 -9.66 9.09 -4.75
C ARG A 82 -9.62 8.69 -6.22
N GLY A 83 -10.73 8.10 -6.69
CA GLY A 83 -11.00 7.83 -8.09
C GLY A 83 -11.32 9.14 -8.79
N LYS A 84 -10.27 9.89 -9.16
CA LYS A 84 -10.32 10.99 -10.14
C LYS A 84 -8.98 11.09 -10.88
N PHE A 85 -8.64 10.04 -11.64
CA PHE A 85 -7.77 10.23 -12.79
C PHE A 85 -8.67 10.69 -13.94
N SER A 86 -8.78 12.00 -14.11
CA SER A 86 -9.42 12.60 -15.27
C SER A 86 -8.66 12.14 -16.53
N GLN A 87 -9.27 11.23 -17.30
CA GLN A 87 -8.82 10.90 -18.64
C GLN A 87 -9.12 12.11 -19.53
N GLY A 88 -8.07 12.84 -19.91
CA GLY A 88 -8.09 13.83 -20.99
C GLY A 88 -7.68 13.20 -22.31
#